data_AF-A0A920U0A4-F1
#
_entry.id   AF-A0A920U0A4-F1
#
_cell.length_a   1.000
_cell.length_b   1.000
_cell.length_c   1.000
_cell.angle_alpha   90.00
_cell.angle_beta   90.00
_cell.angle_gamma   90.00
#
_symmetry.space_group_name_H-M   'P 1'
#
loop_
_entity.id
_entity.type
_entity.pdbx_description
1 polymer ?
#
loop_
_entity_poly.entity_id
_entity_poly.type
_entity_poly.pdbx_seq_one_letter_code
_entity_poly.pdbx_strand_id
1 'polypeptide(L)'
;MLDLEGIRYFPSTGLVRTLMLLVLIIGGAVILLSTNFVLGLVALSFVPVIAVSSAVARLQLRYLWLKQQERLTRLTNFMEENLAGIRIVRAFHARDHEIARFQIRSAGVLEIAFKRLKGWVKRQPLWDSYSMSR
;
A
#
# COMPACT_ATOMS: atom_id res chain seq x y z
N MET A 1 -16.03 5.22 -0.12
CA MET A 1 -16.82 6.34 -0.67
C MET A 1 -16.47 6.71 -2.12
N LEU A 2 -15.36 6.23 -2.71
CA LEU A 2 -14.97 6.54 -4.10
C LEU A 2 -15.50 5.55 -5.17
N ASP A 3 -15.85 4.31 -4.81
CA ASP A 3 -16.23 3.31 -5.83
C ASP A 3 -17.62 3.53 -6.44
N LEU A 4 -18.59 4.02 -5.65
CA LEU A 4 -19.96 4.24 -6.12
C LEU A 4 -20.10 5.48 -7.02
N GLU A 5 -19.24 6.48 -6.79
CA GLU A 5 -19.27 7.75 -7.52
C GLU A 5 -18.49 7.61 -8.84
N GLY A 6 -17.33 6.95 -8.81
CA GLY A 6 -16.59 6.55 -10.01
C GLY A 6 -17.42 5.68 -10.96
N ILE A 7 -18.15 4.69 -10.45
CA ILE A 7 -19.03 3.81 -11.26
C ILE A 7 -20.24 4.56 -11.85
N ARG A 8 -20.72 5.64 -11.23
CA ARG A 8 -21.86 6.42 -11.76
C ARG A 8 -21.44 7.47 -12.79
N TYR A 9 -20.29 8.13 -12.60
CA TYR A 9 -19.78 9.14 -13.52
C TYR A 9 -19.00 8.57 -14.72
N PHE A 10 -18.37 7.41 -14.57
CA PHE A 10 -17.62 6.74 -15.65
C PHE A 10 -18.48 6.41 -16.88
N PRO A 11 -19.64 5.73 -16.77
CA PRO A 11 -20.51 5.47 -17.91
C PRO A 11 -21.26 6.74 -18.36
N SER A 12 -21.80 7.53 -17.44
CA SER A 12 -22.62 8.70 -17.83
C SER A 12 -21.81 9.77 -18.55
N THR A 13 -20.60 10.10 -18.07
CA THR A 13 -19.80 11.16 -18.70
C THR A 13 -19.00 10.61 -19.87
N GLY A 14 -18.40 9.43 -19.74
CA GLY A 14 -17.57 8.84 -20.80
C GLY A 14 -18.39 8.46 -22.04
N LEU A 15 -19.52 7.78 -21.83
CA LEU A 15 -20.34 7.24 -22.92
C LEU A 15 -21.12 8.35 -23.63
N VAL A 16 -21.75 9.27 -22.88
CA VAL A 16 -22.45 10.44 -23.47
C VAL A 16 -21.48 11.33 -24.22
N ARG A 17 -20.28 11.59 -23.68
CA ARG A 17 -19.29 12.43 -24.38
C ARG A 17 -18.77 11.76 -25.65
N THR A 18 -18.58 10.45 -25.64
CA THR A 18 -18.15 9.71 -26.83
C THR A 18 -19.23 9.74 -27.91
N LEU A 19 -20.50 9.51 -27.54
CA LEU A 19 -21.64 9.64 -28.46
C LEU A 19 -21.77 11.05 -29.02
N MET A 20 -21.68 12.07 -28.16
CA MET A 20 -21.73 13.47 -28.58
C MET A 20 -20.62 13.81 -29.58
N LEU A 21 -19.39 13.37 -29.33
CA LEU A 21 -18.27 13.57 -30.26
C LEU A 21 -18.46 12.82 -31.58
N LEU A 22 -18.99 11.60 -31.54
CA LEU A 22 -19.33 10.82 -32.74
C LEU A 22 -20.36 11.56 -33.59
N VAL A 23 -21.45 12.01 -32.97
CA VAL A 23 -22.51 12.78 -33.65
C VAL A 23 -21.96 14.09 -34.21
N LEU A 24 -21.09 14.79 -33.47
CA LEU A 24 -20.46 16.03 -33.92
C LEU A 24 -19.57 15.80 -35.16
N ILE A 25 -18.72 14.78 -35.12
CA ILE A 25 -17.79 14.47 -36.22
C ILE A 25 -18.57 14.01 -37.45
N ILE A 26 -19.49 13.06 -37.29
CA ILE A 26 -20.27 12.51 -38.40
C ILE A 26 -21.22 13.57 -38.96
N GLY A 27 -21.98 14.25 -38.10
CA GLY A 27 -22.92 15.30 -38.50
C GLY A 27 -22.21 16.47 -39.16
N GLY A 28 -21.09 16.92 -38.61
CA GLY A 28 -20.25 17.96 -39.21
C GLY A 28 -19.73 17.55 -40.59
N ALA A 29 -19.21 16.33 -40.73
CA ALA A 29 -18.72 15.82 -42.01
C ALA A 29 -19.83 15.72 -43.07
N VAL A 30 -21.03 15.25 -42.71
CA VAL A 30 -22.17 15.13 -43.62
C VAL A 30 -22.63 16.51 -44.12
N ILE A 31 -22.76 17.50 -43.23
CA ILE A 31 -23.17 18.87 -43.60
C ILE A 31 -22.11 19.53 -44.49
N LEU A 32 -20.83 19.30 -44.19
CA LEU A 32 -19.73 19.86 -44.97
C LEU A 32 -19.70 19.30 -46.40
N LEU A 33 -19.87 17.98 -46.53
CA LEU A 33 -19.87 17.29 -47.82
C LEU A 33 -21.14 17.55 -48.64
N SER A 34 -22.29 17.76 -47.98
CA SER A 34 -23.54 18.08 -48.67
C SER A 34 -23.56 19.50 -49.26
N THR A 35 -22.79 20.42 -48.68
CA THR A 35 -22.68 21.81 -49.17
C THR A 35 -21.83 21.88 -50.43
N ASN A 36 -20.61 21.35 -50.38
CA ASN A 36 -19.73 21.26 -51.55
C ASN A 36 -18.75 20.11 -51.36
N PHE A 37 -18.86 19.08 -52.20
CA PHE A 37 -18.07 17.86 -52.07
C PHE A 37 -16.56 18.10 -52.19
N VAL A 38 -16.13 18.98 -53.09
CA VAL A 38 -14.71 19.27 -53.35
C VAL A 38 -14.10 20.07 -52.20
N LEU A 39 -14.73 21.17 -51.80
CA LEU A 39 -14.28 21.96 -50.65
C LEU A 39 -14.31 21.15 -49.35
N GLY A 40 -15.34 20.32 -49.17
CA GLY A 40 -15.50 19.45 -48.02
C GLY A 40 -14.36 18.45 -47.89
N LEU A 41 -13.95 17.79 -48.98
CA LEU A 41 -12.82 16.85 -48.99
C LEU A 41 -11.48 17.53 -48.66
N VAL A 42 -11.22 18.71 -49.23
CA VAL A 42 -10.00 19.48 -48.95
C VAL A 42 -9.93 19.85 -47.46
N ALA A 43 -11.04 20.29 -46.88
CA ALA A 43 -11.12 20.59 -45.45
C ALA A 43 -10.99 19.32 -44.58
N LEU A 44 -11.63 18.21 -44.97
CA LEU A 44 -11.57 16.94 -44.25
C LEU A 44 -10.16 16.33 -44.26
N SER A 45 -9.33 16.64 -45.25
CA SER A 45 -7.96 16.13 -45.37
C SER A 45 -7.06 16.46 -44.16
N PHE A 46 -7.34 17.56 -43.44
CA PHE A 46 -6.57 17.93 -42.25
C PHE A 46 -6.98 17.15 -41.00
N VAL A 47 -8.24 16.68 -40.94
CA VAL A 47 -8.79 15.93 -39.81
C VAL A 47 -8.00 14.66 -39.48
N PRO A 48 -7.66 13.76 -40.43
CA PRO A 48 -6.91 12.54 -40.11
C PRO A 48 -5.50 12.84 -39.60
N VAL A 49 -4.83 13.89 -40.08
CA VAL A 49 -3.50 14.29 -39.60
C VAL A 49 -3.55 14.70 -38.13
N ILE A 50 -4.55 15.49 -37.75
CA ILE A 50 -4.75 15.93 -36.35
C ILE A 50 -5.18 14.74 -35.47
N ALA A 51 -6.05 13.86 -35.99
CA ALA A 51 -6.51 12.68 -35.27
C ALA A 51 -5.36 11.71 -34.95
N VAL A 52 -4.49 11.42 -35.92
CA VAL A 52 -3.34 10.52 -35.76
C VAL A 52 -2.32 11.12 -34.80
N SER A 53 -1.93 12.38 -34.97
CA SER A 53 -0.98 13.05 -34.07
C SER A 53 -1.48 13.08 -32.62
N SER A 54 -2.77 13.40 -32.41
CA SER A 54 -3.40 13.37 -31.09
C SER A 54 -3.45 11.97 -30.50
N ALA A 55 -3.71 10.93 -31.31
CA ALA A 55 -3.73 9.55 -30.85
C ALA A 55 -2.34 9.06 -30.41
N VAL A 56 -1.30 9.37 -31.19
CA VAL A 56 0.10 9.03 -30.86
C VAL A 56 0.52 9.74 -29.57
N ALA A 57 0.27 11.04 -29.46
CA ALA A 57 0.59 11.80 -28.25
C ALA A 57 -0.11 11.23 -27.00
N ARG A 58 -1.39 10.86 -27.12
CA ARG A 58 -2.15 10.23 -26.03
C ARG A 58 -1.54 8.89 -25.60
N LEU A 59 -1.15 8.06 -26.56
CA LEU A 59 -0.53 6.75 -26.29
C LEU A 59 0.83 6.90 -25.61
N GLN A 60 1.67 7.82 -26.10
CA GLN A 60 2.97 8.12 -25.50
C GLN A 60 2.82 8.66 -24.07
N LEU A 61 1.90 9.59 -23.85
CA LEU A 61 1.65 10.15 -22.53
C LEU A 61 1.20 9.08 -21.54
N ARG A 62 0.31 8.17 -21.97
CA ARG A 62 -0.14 7.04 -21.14
C ARG A 62 1.02 6.10 -20.80
N TYR A 63 1.89 5.81 -21.76
CA TYR A 63 3.08 4.98 -21.51
C TYR A 63 4.03 5.62 -20.50
N LEU A 64 4.34 6.91 -20.67
CA LEU A 64 5.20 7.65 -19.75
C LEU A 64 4.61 7.72 -18.33
N TRP A 65 3.31 7.93 -18.22
CA TRP A 65 2.60 7.94 -16.95
C TRP A 65 2.72 6.60 -16.22
N LEU A 66 2.50 5.48 -16.92
CA LEU A 66 2.64 4.15 -16.34
C LEU A 66 4.08 3.89 -15.86
N LYS A 67 5.07 4.26 -16.67
CA LYS A 67 6.49 4.11 -16.30
C LYS A 67 6.88 4.96 -15.10
N GLN A 68 6.34 6.18 -15.00
CA GLN A 68 6.53 7.05 -13.84
C GLN A 68 5.91 6.43 -12.59
N GLN A 69 4.67 5.94 -12.70
CA GLN A 69 3.98 5.28 -11.59
C GLN A 69 4.74 4.06 -11.09
N GLU A 70 5.24 3.22 -11.99
CA GLU A 70 6.02 2.03 -11.63
C GLU A 70 7.31 2.38 -10.88
N ARG A 71 7.98 3.48 -11.26
CA ARG A 71 9.15 3.99 -10.55
C ARG A 71 8.79 4.52 -9.16
N LEU A 72 7.68 5.23 -9.03
CA LEU A 72 7.20 5.71 -7.74
C LEU A 72 6.86 4.53 -6.83
N THR A 73 6.16 3.51 -7.32
CA THR A 73 5.86 2.30 -6.55
C THR A 73 7.13 1.60 -6.07
N ARG A 74 8.14 1.42 -6.93
CA ARG A 74 9.42 0.85 -6.51
C ARG A 74 10.11 1.68 -5.43
N LEU A 75 10.12 3.00 -5.59
CA LEU A 75 10.73 3.91 -4.61
C LEU A 75 10.00 3.83 -3.26
N THR A 76 8.67 3.87 -3.28
CA THR A 76 7.84 3.74 -2.07
C THR A 76 8.13 2.41 -1.36
N ASN A 77 8.15 1.30 -2.08
CA ASN A 77 8.46 -0.01 -1.49
C ASN A 77 9.85 -0.03 -0.85
N PHE A 78 10.86 0.51 -1.52
CA PHE A 78 12.22 0.61 -0.98
C PHE A 78 12.26 1.46 0.30
N MET A 79 11.51 2.57 0.35
CA MET A 79 11.42 3.38 1.57
C MET A 79 10.74 2.62 2.71
N GLU A 80 9.66 1.89 2.44
CA GLU A 80 8.96 1.08 3.42
C GLU A 80 9.84 -0.04 3.99
N GLU A 81 10.58 -0.75 3.13
CA GLU A 81 11.55 -1.78 3.53
C GLU A 81 12.65 -1.21 4.43
N ASN A 82 13.22 -0.06 4.08
CA ASN A 82 14.26 0.58 4.90
C ASN A 82 13.72 1.07 6.25
N LEU A 83 12.52 1.66 6.28
CA LEU A 83 11.89 2.08 7.54
C LEU A 83 11.61 0.87 8.44
N ALA A 84 11.15 -0.25 7.87
CA ALA A 84 10.98 -1.51 8.59
C ALA A 84 12.33 -2.04 9.11
N GLY A 85 13.38 -2.02 8.28
CA GLY A 85 14.73 -2.41 8.65
C GLY A 85 15.30 -1.62 9.83
N ILE A 86 15.18 -0.29 9.80
CA ILE A 86 15.62 0.59 10.91
C ILE A 86 14.82 0.30 12.20
N ARG A 87 13.53 -0.02 12.09
CA ARG A 87 12.71 -0.41 13.25
C ARG A 87 13.18 -1.73 13.86
N ILE A 88 13.56 -2.70 13.02
CA ILE A 88 14.08 -4.00 13.46
C ILE A 88 15.44 -3.82 14.16
N VAL A 89 16.38 -3.07 13.56
CA VAL A 89 17.70 -2.81 14.16
C VAL A 89 17.57 -2.12 15.52
N ARG A 90 16.69 -1.10 15.63
CA ARG A 90 16.41 -0.44 16.92
C ARG A 90 15.83 -1.38 17.96
N ALA A 91 14.93 -2.30 17.56
CA ALA A 91 14.38 -3.30 18.46
C ALA A 91 15.45 -4.28 18.95
N PHE A 92 16.39 -4.69 18.11
CA PHE A 92 17.53 -5.53 18.51
C PHE A 92 18.48 -4.81 19.48
N HIS A 93 18.86 -3.56 19.17
CA HIS A 93 19.71 -2.76 20.07
C HIS A 93 19.07 -2.52 21.45
N ALA A 94 17.75 -2.32 21.49
CA ALA A 94 17.02 -2.21 22.75
C ALA A 94 16.91 -3.56 23.49
N ARG A 95 16.76 -4.66 22.75
CA ARG A 95 16.56 -6.00 23.31
C ARG A 95 17.73 -6.47 24.16
N ASP A 96 18.98 -6.31 23.71
CA ASP A 96 20.15 -6.78 24.46
C ASP A 96 20.32 -6.02 25.78
N HIS A 97 20.05 -4.72 25.78
CA HIS A 97 20.07 -3.89 27.00
C HIS A 97 18.93 -4.27 27.96
N GLU A 98 17.74 -4.56 27.45
CA GLU A 98 16.59 -4.98 28.26
C GLU A 98 16.80 -6.38 28.89
N ILE A 99 17.39 -7.31 28.14
CA ILE A 99 17.72 -8.67 28.62
C ILE A 99 18.72 -8.59 29.78
N ALA A 100 19.77 -7.77 29.66
CA ALA A 100 20.75 -7.59 30.73
C ALA A 100 20.09 -7.04 32.02
N ARG A 101 19.18 -6.06 31.90
CA ARG A 101 18.41 -5.56 33.06
C ARG A 101 17.46 -6.59 33.64
N PHE A 102 16.83 -7.41 32.80
CA PHE A 102 15.95 -8.48 33.25
C PHE A 102 16.72 -9.51 34.08
N GLN A 103 17.89 -9.97 33.62
CA GLN A 103 18.72 -10.93 34.37
C GLN A 103 19.11 -10.41 35.76
N ILE A 104 19.49 -9.14 35.86
CA ILE A 104 19.83 -8.51 37.15
C ILE A 104 18.62 -8.51 38.10
N ARG A 105 17.42 -8.18 37.61
CA ARG A 105 16.21 -8.17 38.45
C ARG A 105 15.74 -9.58 38.82
N SER A 106 15.82 -10.53 37.90
CA SER A 106 15.44 -11.93 38.14
C SER A 106 16.33 -12.60 39.18
N ALA A 107 17.62 -12.27 39.24
CA ALA A 107 18.52 -12.77 40.27
C ALA A 107 18.07 -12.37 41.69
N GLY A 108 17.61 -11.13 41.89
CA GLY A 108 17.08 -10.67 43.18
C GLY A 108 15.78 -11.36 43.60
N VAL A 109 14.90 -11.68 42.62
CA VAL A 109 13.66 -12.43 42.90
C VAL A 109 13.98 -13.88 43.31
N LEU A 110 14.95 -14.50 42.66
CA LEU A 110 15.42 -15.85 43.02
C LEU A 110 15.97 -15.89 44.44
N GLU A 111 16.70 -14.87 44.87
CA GLU A 111 17.21 -14.76 46.24
C GLU A 111 16.08 -14.68 47.28
N ILE A 112 15.02 -13.92 47.00
CA ILE A 112 13.83 -13.84 47.87
C ILE A 112 13.14 -15.21 47.94
N ALA A 113 12.98 -15.88 46.79
CA ALA A 113 12.40 -17.23 46.75
C ALA A 113 13.22 -18.24 47.57
N PHE A 114 14.55 -18.22 47.43
CA PHE A 114 15.46 -19.05 48.24
C PHE A 114 15.40 -18.71 49.73
N LYS A 115 15.31 -17.43 50.10
CA LYS A 115 15.17 -16.98 51.49
C LYS A 115 13.85 -17.44 52.09
N ARG A 116 12.77 -17.46 51.30
CA ARG A 116 11.48 -18.05 51.71
C ARG A 116 11.61 -19.56 51.92
N LEU A 117 12.19 -20.29 50.97
CA LEU A 117 12.37 -21.74 51.08
C LEU A 117 13.24 -22.13 52.28
N LYS A 118 14.35 -21.42 52.52
CA LYS A 118 15.21 -21.62 53.70
C LYS A 118 14.45 -21.38 55.01
N GLY A 119 13.50 -20.44 55.02
CA GLY A 119 12.60 -20.18 56.14
C GLY A 119 11.58 -21.28 56.39
N TRP A 120 11.13 -22.00 55.36
CA TRP A 120 10.26 -23.18 55.49
C TRP A 120 11.04 -24.41 55.95
N VAL A 121 12.23 -24.67 55.41
CA VAL A 121 13.11 -25.78 55.84
C VAL A 121 13.54 -25.61 57.30
N LYS A 122 13.91 -24.39 57.72
CA LYS A 122 14.24 -24.10 59.12
C LYS A 122 13.05 -24.27 60.08
N ARG A 123 11.83 -24.21 59.55
CA ARG A 123 10.57 -24.23 60.31
C ARG A 123 9.81 -25.54 60.11
N GLN A 124 10.48 -26.61 59.70
CA GLN A 124 9.99 -27.98 59.80
C GLN A 124 10.62 -28.60 61.05
N PRO A 125 9.96 -28.52 62.23
CA PRO A 125 10.44 -29.16 63.43
C PRO A 125 9.92 -30.61 63.42
N LEU A 126 10.84 -31.57 63.24
CA LEU A 126 10.87 -32.88 63.90
C LEU A 126 9.52 -33.60 64.15
N TRP A 127 8.65 -33.74 63.14
CA TRP A 127 7.46 -34.60 63.29
C TRP A 127 7.65 -36.03 62.72
N ASP A 128 8.79 -36.30 62.07
CA ASP A 128 9.08 -37.63 61.52
C ASP A 128 9.52 -38.66 62.58
N SER A 129 9.65 -38.28 63.86
CA SER A 129 10.10 -39.17 64.95
C SER A 129 8.96 -39.80 65.79
N TYR A 130 7.69 -39.65 65.41
CA TYR A 130 6.55 -40.22 66.17
C TYR A 130 5.62 -41.13 65.35
N SER A 131 6.04 -41.61 64.18
CA SER A 131 5.26 -42.55 63.35
C SER A 131 5.85 -43.98 63.26
N MET A 132 6.91 -44.29 63.99
CA MET A 132 7.49 -45.65 64.08
C MET A 132 7.69 -46.10 65.55
N SER A 133 6.62 -46.51 66.22
CA SER A 133 6.66 -47.61 67.20
C SER A 133 5.24 -48.13 67.45
N ARG A 134 4.90 -49.17 66.69
CA ARG A 134 4.42 -50.38 67.34
C ARG A 134 5.61 -51.11 67.93
#